data_AF-A0A7X7RPR0-F1
#
_entry.id   AF-A0A7X7RPR0-F1
#
_cell.length_a   1.000
_cell.length_b   1.000
_cell.length_c   1.000
_cell.angle_alpha   90.00
_cell.angle_beta   90.00
_cell.angle_gamma   90.00
#
_symmetry.space_group_name_H-M   'P 1'
#
loop_
_entity.id
_entity.type
_entity.pdbx_description
1 polymer ?
#
loop_
_entity_poly.entity_id
_entity_poly.type
_entity_poly.pdbx_seq_one_letter_code
_entity_poly.pdbx_strand_id
1 'polypeptide(L)'
;MKMALGSLAACLAFGAFAAGPEISGVMIRQRWPWSRLVDIDYVLTSDQKIDVAVTGFNGTTPLSLPLFSLTGDLYGQSSGAHRIVWDPMATAYTNEGVLGKFRVSLTPTLPPLYMIVDLTMDAGAQGQITYVSEEDLTNGLWGGVCQESDIVPEVMPQRLPL
;
A
#
# COMPACT_ATOMS: atom_id res chain seq x y z
N MET A 1 -53.69 -34.67 -20.03
CA MET A 1 -52.87 -33.69 -20.78
C MET A 1 -52.95 -32.34 -20.09
N LYS A 2 -51.85 -31.88 -19.50
CA LYS A 2 -51.56 -30.47 -19.18
C LYS A 2 -50.04 -30.36 -19.12
N MET A 3 -49.47 -29.71 -20.14
CA MET A 3 -48.05 -29.42 -20.25
C MET A 3 -47.72 -28.22 -19.38
N ALA A 4 -46.59 -28.26 -18.68
CA ALA A 4 -45.86 -27.07 -18.26
C ALA A 4 -44.37 -27.42 -18.17
N LEU A 5 -43.70 -27.16 -19.29
CA LEU A 5 -42.26 -27.24 -19.45
C LEU A 5 -41.66 -26.02 -18.74
N GLY A 6 -41.12 -26.19 -17.54
CA GLY A 6 -40.46 -25.13 -16.78
C GLY A 6 -38.98 -25.04 -17.15
N SER A 7 -38.64 -24.02 -17.92
CA SER A 7 -37.28 -23.68 -18.36
C SER A 7 -36.42 -23.25 -17.16
N LEU A 8 -35.32 -23.95 -16.87
CA LEU A 8 -34.34 -23.54 -15.85
C LEU A 8 -33.16 -22.87 -16.55
N ALA A 9 -33.18 -21.54 -16.63
CA ALA A 9 -32.03 -20.74 -17.06
C ALA A 9 -31.04 -20.66 -15.88
N ALA A 10 -29.96 -21.43 -15.95
CA ALA A 10 -28.84 -21.31 -15.02
C ALA A 10 -27.99 -20.09 -15.42
N CYS A 11 -28.20 -18.96 -14.75
CA CYS A 11 -27.28 -17.82 -14.80
C CYS A 11 -25.95 -18.22 -14.17
N LEU A 12 -24.93 -18.46 -15.00
CA LEU A 12 -23.54 -18.54 -14.56
C LEU A 12 -23.09 -17.15 -14.12
N ALA A 13 -23.18 -16.88 -12.82
CA ALA A 13 -22.51 -15.73 -12.22
C ALA A 13 -21.00 -15.98 -12.27
N PHE A 14 -20.32 -15.42 -13.26
CA PHE A 14 -18.87 -15.25 -13.22
C PHE A 14 -18.57 -14.29 -12.07
N GLY A 15 -18.22 -14.83 -10.91
CA GLY A 15 -17.60 -14.05 -9.85
C GLY A 15 -16.30 -13.48 -10.39
N ALA A 16 -16.26 -12.17 -10.64
CA ALA A 16 -15.00 -11.47 -10.77
C ALA A 16 -14.31 -11.58 -9.40
N PHE A 17 -13.34 -12.48 -9.28
CA PHE A 17 -12.38 -12.38 -8.19
C PHE A 17 -11.79 -10.98 -8.27
N ALA A 18 -11.93 -10.20 -7.19
CA ALA A 18 -11.25 -8.92 -7.09
C ALA A 18 -9.76 -9.20 -7.29
N ALA A 19 -9.24 -8.80 -8.45
CA ALA A 19 -7.82 -8.90 -8.71
C ALA A 19 -7.13 -7.98 -7.71
N GLY A 20 -6.22 -8.53 -6.91
CA GLY A 20 -5.41 -7.74 -5.99
C GLY A 20 -4.62 -6.66 -6.74
N PRO A 21 -4.06 -5.67 -6.03
CA PRO A 21 -3.33 -4.58 -6.66
C PRO A 21 -2.16 -5.13 -7.49
N GLU A 22 -2.10 -4.72 -8.75
CA GLU A 22 -1.12 -5.19 -9.71
C GLU A 22 -0.29 -4.02 -10.26
N ILE A 23 1.03 -4.19 -10.27
CA ILE A 23 1.96 -3.27 -10.92
C ILE A 23 2.47 -3.90 -12.22
N SER A 24 2.35 -3.16 -13.31
CA SER A 24 2.81 -3.58 -14.64
C SER A 24 3.54 -2.45 -15.37
N GLY A 25 4.13 -2.77 -16.53
CA GLY A 25 4.75 -1.76 -17.41
C GLY A 25 5.92 -1.00 -16.78
N VAL A 26 6.66 -1.63 -15.85
CA VAL A 26 7.78 -0.98 -15.16
C VAL A 26 8.89 -0.64 -16.16
N MET A 27 9.16 0.65 -16.32
CA MET A 27 10.22 1.18 -17.17
C MET A 27 11.17 2.04 -16.38
N ILE A 28 12.47 1.85 -16.61
CA ILE A 28 13.54 2.61 -15.95
C ILE A 28 14.23 3.48 -16.98
N ARG A 29 14.36 4.78 -16.70
CA ARG A 29 15.01 5.75 -17.59
C ARG A 29 16.01 6.59 -16.82
N GLN A 30 17.24 6.61 -17.29
CA GLN A 30 18.26 7.49 -16.74
C GLN A 30 18.19 8.84 -17.43
N ARG A 31 18.34 9.94 -16.69
CA ARG A 31 18.37 11.31 -17.25
C ARG A 31 19.77 11.76 -17.70
N TRP A 32 20.73 10.84 -17.78
CA TRP A 32 22.10 11.12 -18.19
C TRP A 32 22.17 11.56 -19.67
N PRO A 33 23.03 12.51 -20.06
CA PRO A 33 24.05 13.19 -19.25
C PRO A 33 23.58 14.43 -18.48
N TRP A 34 22.34 14.90 -18.69
CA TRP A 34 21.88 16.18 -18.15
C TRP A 34 21.56 16.15 -16.65
N SER A 35 21.21 14.98 -16.12
CA SER A 35 20.98 14.77 -14.69
C SER A 35 21.31 13.32 -14.30
N ARG A 36 21.71 13.10 -13.05
CA ARG A 36 21.98 11.75 -12.50
C ARG A 36 20.74 11.07 -11.92
N LEU A 37 19.57 11.71 -12.01
CA LEU A 37 18.32 11.12 -11.56
C LEU A 37 17.88 9.96 -12.45
N VAL A 38 17.16 9.02 -11.84
CA VAL A 38 16.58 7.86 -12.51
C VAL A 38 15.07 7.92 -12.34
N ASP A 39 14.36 7.93 -13.46
CA ASP A 39 12.90 7.82 -13.50
C ASP A 39 12.50 6.34 -13.55
N ILE A 40 11.54 5.98 -12.72
CA ILE A 40 10.90 4.67 -12.65
C ILE A 40 9.43 4.91 -12.94
N ASP A 41 9.02 4.63 -14.18
CA ASP A 41 7.63 4.72 -14.61
C ASP A 41 6.96 3.35 -14.41
N TYR A 42 5.70 3.34 -13.97
CA TYR A 42 4.93 2.11 -13.78
C TYR A 42 3.43 2.36 -13.98
N VAL A 43 2.67 1.28 -14.18
CA VAL A 43 1.21 1.31 -14.25
C VAL A 43 0.64 0.50 -13.09
N LEU A 44 -0.20 1.14 -12.28
CA LEU A 44 -0.92 0.53 -11.17
C LEU A 44 -2.36 0.21 -11.57
N THR A 45 -2.78 -1.03 -11.33
CA THR A 45 -4.17 -1.46 -11.42
C THR A 45 -4.63 -1.83 -10.03
N SER A 46 -5.60 -1.10 -9.49
CA SER A 46 -6.12 -1.29 -8.14
C SER A 46 -7.50 -0.64 -8.02
N ASP A 47 -8.37 -1.23 -7.20
CA ASP A 47 -9.67 -0.70 -6.80
C ASP A 47 -9.57 0.32 -5.64
N GLN A 48 -8.46 0.30 -4.92
CA GLN A 48 -8.16 1.15 -3.78
C GLN A 48 -6.85 1.92 -3.96
N LYS A 49 -6.58 2.87 -3.03
CA LYS A 49 -5.31 3.60 -2.98
C LYS A 49 -4.22 2.73 -2.37
N ILE A 50 -3.07 2.66 -3.03
CA ILE A 50 -1.99 1.74 -2.72
C ILE A 50 -0.66 2.49 -2.55
N ASP A 51 0.13 2.07 -1.57
CA ASP A 51 1.52 2.48 -1.44
C ASP A 51 2.41 1.55 -2.29
N VAL A 52 3.55 2.05 -2.75
CA VAL A 52 4.48 1.30 -3.62
C VAL A 52 5.85 1.22 -2.97
N ALA A 53 6.20 0.01 -2.53
CA ALA A 53 7.53 -0.29 -2.02
C ALA A 53 8.52 -0.52 -3.17
N VAL A 54 9.69 0.10 -3.11
CA VAL A 54 10.73 0.02 -4.13
C VAL A 54 11.93 -0.76 -3.61
N THR A 55 12.31 -1.82 -4.31
CA THR A 55 13.57 -2.55 -4.05
C THR A 55 14.51 -2.39 -5.24
N GLY A 56 15.73 -1.90 -5.00
CA GLY A 56 16.74 -1.69 -6.03
C GLY A 56 17.74 -2.83 -6.13
N PHE A 57 18.28 -3.01 -7.33
CA PHE A 57 19.34 -3.98 -7.61
C PHE A 57 20.36 -3.43 -8.61
N ASN A 58 21.63 -3.81 -8.47
CA ASN A 58 22.65 -3.69 -9.51
C ASN A 58 22.91 -5.09 -10.09
N GLY A 59 22.28 -5.40 -11.22
CA GLY A 59 22.24 -6.76 -11.74
C GLY A 59 21.48 -7.70 -10.79
N THR A 60 22.19 -8.50 -10.03
CA THR A 60 21.63 -9.41 -9.00
C THR A 60 21.94 -8.96 -7.57
N THR A 61 22.78 -7.94 -7.39
CA THR A 61 23.18 -7.46 -6.07
C THR A 61 22.13 -6.49 -5.53
N PRO A 62 21.53 -6.73 -4.36
CA PRO A 62 20.59 -5.79 -3.75
C PRO A 62 21.25 -4.43 -3.48
N LEU A 63 20.49 -3.35 -3.69
CA LEU A 63 20.88 -1.99 -3.36
C LEU A 63 19.95 -1.44 -2.28
N SER A 64 20.52 -0.68 -1.34
CA SER A 64 19.75 0.01 -0.31
C SER A 64 19.19 1.31 -0.88
N LEU A 65 17.89 1.36 -1.14
CA LEU A 65 17.21 2.58 -1.59
C LEU A 65 16.47 3.22 -0.41
N PRO A 66 17.12 4.08 0.39
CA PRO A 66 16.44 4.71 1.50
C PRO A 66 15.34 5.65 1.00
N LEU A 67 14.24 5.76 1.73
CA LEU A 67 13.06 6.54 1.32
C LEU A 67 13.39 8.00 1.00
N PHE A 68 14.34 8.61 1.72
CA PHE A 68 14.75 10.00 1.47
C PHE A 68 15.43 10.20 0.09
N SER A 69 15.90 9.12 -0.54
CA SER A 69 16.46 9.14 -1.90
C SER A 69 15.40 8.97 -3.00
N LEU A 70 14.15 8.70 -2.62
CA LEU A 70 13.03 8.47 -3.52
C LEU A 70 12.04 9.62 -3.42
N THR A 71 11.52 10.05 -4.55
CA THR A 71 10.49 11.09 -4.66
C THR A 71 9.44 10.70 -5.70
N GLY A 72 8.30 11.40 -5.71
CA GLY A 72 7.21 11.14 -6.63
C GLY A 72 6.12 10.24 -6.04
N ASP A 73 5.61 9.34 -6.87
CA ASP A 73 4.36 8.61 -6.62
C ASP A 73 4.61 7.33 -5.81
N LEU A 74 4.93 7.49 -4.51
CA LEU A 74 5.18 6.36 -3.59
C LEU A 74 3.95 5.96 -2.75
N TYR A 75 3.11 6.91 -2.34
CA TYR A 75 2.09 6.68 -1.32
C TYR A 75 0.69 7.04 -1.82
N GLY A 76 -0.31 6.23 -1.49
CA GLY A 76 -1.73 6.51 -1.71
C GLY A 76 -2.15 6.62 -3.17
N GLN A 77 -1.52 5.85 -4.06
CA GLN A 77 -1.71 5.91 -5.51
C GLN A 77 -2.98 5.21 -5.96
N SER A 78 -3.79 5.89 -6.76
CA SER A 78 -4.93 5.28 -7.47
C SER A 78 -4.49 4.52 -8.71
N SER A 79 -5.36 3.74 -9.33
CA SER A 79 -5.03 3.13 -10.63
C SER A 79 -4.64 4.19 -11.68
N GLY A 80 -3.59 3.90 -12.46
CA GLY A 80 -3.06 4.81 -13.47
C GLY A 80 -1.56 4.64 -13.72
N ALA A 81 -1.02 5.50 -14.59
CA ALA A 81 0.41 5.60 -14.85
C ALA A 81 1.06 6.59 -13.89
N HIS A 82 2.17 6.18 -13.28
CA HIS A 82 2.84 6.89 -12.19
C HIS A 82 4.35 6.92 -12.37
N ARG A 83 5.02 7.83 -11.66
CA ARG A 83 6.48 7.97 -11.68
C ARG A 83 7.06 8.12 -10.29
N ILE A 84 8.07 7.29 -10.02
CA ILE A 84 9.01 7.47 -8.92
C ILE A 84 10.33 7.96 -9.48
N VAL A 85 10.97 8.90 -8.80
CA VAL A 85 12.28 9.42 -9.14
C VAL A 85 13.25 9.03 -8.04
N TRP A 86 14.27 8.27 -8.41
CA TRP A 86 15.38 7.96 -7.52
C TRP A 86 16.53 8.94 -7.75
N ASP A 87 17.08 9.46 -6.64
CA ASP A 87 18.30 10.23 -6.60
C ASP A 87 19.47 9.39 -6.05
N PRO A 88 20.35 8.87 -6.93
CA PRO A 88 21.56 8.17 -6.50
C PRO A 88 22.52 9.07 -5.72
N MET A 89 22.42 10.40 -5.87
CA MET A 89 23.31 11.36 -5.21
C MET A 89 23.00 11.56 -3.73
N ALA A 90 21.77 11.27 -3.31
CA ALA A 90 21.42 11.19 -1.91
C ALA A 90 22.03 9.96 -1.21
N THR A 91 22.69 9.06 -1.95
CA THR A 91 23.24 7.80 -1.42
C THR A 91 24.73 7.64 -1.78
N ALA A 92 25.36 6.58 -1.29
CA ALA A 92 26.75 6.24 -1.64
C ALA A 92 26.94 5.93 -3.14
N TYR A 93 25.86 5.69 -3.88
CA TYR A 93 25.86 5.16 -5.23
C TYR A 93 26.22 6.17 -6.34
N THR A 94 26.50 7.43 -6.00
CA THR A 94 26.88 8.50 -6.94
C THR A 94 27.97 8.09 -7.95
N ASN A 95 28.99 7.35 -7.50
CA ASN A 95 30.20 7.06 -8.30
C ASN A 95 30.52 5.56 -8.41
N GLU A 96 29.64 4.68 -7.95
CA GLU A 96 29.92 3.23 -7.85
C GLU A 96 29.60 2.45 -9.15
N GLY A 97 29.23 3.14 -10.23
CA GLY A 97 28.90 2.48 -11.50
C GLY A 97 27.62 1.63 -11.44
N VAL A 98 26.80 1.78 -10.40
CA VAL A 98 25.59 0.95 -10.19
C VAL A 98 24.49 1.19 -11.23
N LEU A 99 24.55 2.29 -11.96
CA LEU A 99 23.56 2.65 -12.98
C LEU A 99 23.61 1.74 -14.21
N GLY A 100 24.75 1.09 -14.50
CA GLY A 100 24.91 0.29 -15.72
C GLY A 100 24.02 -0.96 -15.79
N LYS A 101 23.66 -1.54 -14.65
CA LYS A 101 22.77 -2.71 -14.55
C LYS A 101 21.65 -2.49 -13.54
N PHE A 102 21.27 -1.23 -13.33
CA PHE A 102 20.23 -0.90 -12.35
C PHE A 102 18.89 -1.55 -12.74
N ARG A 103 18.27 -2.19 -11.75
CA ARG A 103 16.96 -2.82 -11.85
C ARG A 103 16.16 -2.47 -10.60
N VAL A 104 14.84 -2.46 -10.75
CA VAL A 104 13.93 -2.31 -9.61
C VAL A 104 12.88 -3.39 -9.60
N SER A 105 12.43 -3.73 -8.40
CA SER A 105 11.19 -4.46 -8.15
C SER A 105 10.26 -3.54 -7.39
N LEU A 106 9.03 -3.42 -7.86
CA LEU A 106 7.97 -2.65 -7.21
C LEU A 106 6.97 -3.62 -6.60
N THR A 107 6.64 -3.40 -5.34
CA THR A 107 5.66 -4.22 -4.61
C THR A 107 4.52 -3.32 -4.13
N PRO A 108 3.27 -3.56 -4.54
CA PRO A 108 2.13 -2.84 -4.01
C PRO A 108 1.93 -3.23 -2.54
N THR A 109 1.72 -2.23 -1.69
CA THR A 109 1.50 -2.39 -0.25
C THR A 109 0.25 -1.63 0.16
N LEU A 110 -0.61 -2.26 0.95
CA LEU A 110 -1.78 -1.59 1.50
C LEU A 110 -1.32 -0.50 2.49
N PRO A 111 -1.81 0.74 2.37
CA PRO A 111 -1.44 1.78 3.31
C PRO A 111 -1.97 1.44 4.72
N PRO A 112 -1.20 1.68 5.78
CA PRO A 112 -1.67 1.47 7.14
C PRO A 112 -2.76 2.49 7.50
N LEU A 113 -3.77 2.05 8.27
CA LEU A 113 -4.86 2.91 8.74
C LEU A 113 -4.44 3.76 9.94
N TYR A 114 -3.67 3.17 10.86
CA TYR A 114 -3.20 3.85 12.06
C TYR A 114 -1.70 3.64 12.25
N MET A 115 -1.06 4.68 12.80
CA MET A 115 0.30 4.61 13.35
C MET A 115 0.20 4.81 14.86
N ILE A 116 0.53 3.77 15.61
CA ILE A 116 0.58 3.80 17.06
C ILE A 116 2.03 4.03 17.47
N VAL A 117 2.27 5.07 18.26
CA VAL A 117 3.59 5.39 18.80
C VAL A 117 3.58 5.19 20.31
N ASP A 118 4.38 4.23 20.79
CA ASP A 118 4.62 4.01 22.20
C ASP A 118 5.60 5.07 22.73
N LEU A 119 5.07 6.00 23.52
CA LEU A 119 5.85 7.09 24.12
C LEU A 119 6.65 6.65 25.35
N THR A 120 6.50 5.41 25.80
CA THR A 120 7.30 4.85 26.91
C THR A 120 8.65 4.30 26.46
N MET A 121 8.82 4.10 25.14
CA MET A 121 10.06 3.62 24.54
C MET A 121 10.92 4.78 24.01
N ASP A 122 12.24 4.57 23.98
CA ASP A 122 13.18 5.51 23.39
C ASP A 122 12.89 5.74 21.90
N ALA A 123 13.17 6.96 21.42
CA ALA A 123 13.05 7.31 20.01
C ALA A 123 13.90 6.37 19.12
N GLY A 124 13.24 5.63 18.24
CA GLY A 124 13.85 4.66 17.34
C GLY A 124 13.98 3.24 17.90
N ALA A 125 13.47 2.96 19.11
CA ALA A 125 13.48 1.61 19.66
C ALA A 125 12.57 0.66 18.86
N GLN A 126 12.97 -0.61 18.73
CA GLN A 126 12.16 -1.63 18.06
C GLN A 126 10.84 -1.84 18.83
N GLY A 127 9.71 -1.72 18.13
CA GLY A 127 8.37 -1.80 18.74
C GLY A 127 7.80 -0.45 19.15
N GLN A 128 8.56 0.65 19.07
CA GLN A 128 8.04 1.98 19.37
C GLN A 128 6.91 2.38 18.42
N ILE A 129 7.05 2.09 17.13
CA ILE A 129 6.06 2.44 16.11
C ILE A 129 5.44 1.14 15.60
N THR A 130 4.12 1.04 15.74
CA THR A 130 3.32 -0.07 15.20
C THR A 130 2.33 0.48 14.19
N TYR A 131 2.31 -0.10 12.99
CA TYR A 131 1.34 0.22 11.96
C TYR A 131 0.21 -0.79 12.00
N VAL A 132 -1.03 -0.32 11.96
CA VAL A 132 -2.23 -1.16 11.99
C VAL A 132 -2.91 -1.09 10.64
N SER A 133 -3.11 -2.25 10.03
CA SER A 133 -3.84 -2.43 8.77
C SER A 133 -5.32 -2.72 9.00
N GLU A 134 -6.13 -2.69 7.94
CA GLU A 134 -7.54 -3.12 8.02
C GLU A 134 -7.68 -4.59 8.45
N GLU A 135 -6.76 -5.44 7.99
CA GLU A 135 -6.72 -6.86 8.36
C GLU A 135 -6.55 -7.03 9.88
N ASP A 136 -5.68 -6.22 10.51
CA ASP A 136 -5.43 -6.28 11.96
C ASP A 136 -6.66 -5.87 12.79
N LEU A 137 -7.49 -4.95 12.28
CA LEU A 137 -8.75 -4.54 12.91
C LEU A 137 -9.81 -5.64 12.79
N THR A 138 -9.95 -6.23 11.60
CA THR A 138 -10.95 -7.29 11.35
C THR A 138 -10.64 -8.59 12.08
N ASN A 139 -9.35 -8.86 12.35
CA ASN A 139 -8.90 -10.03 13.11
C ASN A 139 -9.00 -9.84 14.64
N GLY A 140 -9.47 -8.69 15.12
CA GLY A 140 -9.73 -8.43 16.54
C GLY A 140 -8.48 -8.27 17.42
N LEU A 141 -7.29 -8.08 16.81
CA LEU A 141 -6.04 -7.85 17.55
C LEU A 141 -6.06 -6.56 18.38
N TRP A 142 -6.86 -5.58 17.96
CA TRP A 142 -6.93 -4.24 18.55
C TRP A 142 -8.32 -3.90 19.14
N GLY A 143 -9.11 -4.94 19.44
CA GLY A 143 -10.50 -4.81 19.91
C GLY A 143 -11.51 -4.97 18.78
N GLY A 144 -12.72 -5.43 19.12
CA GLY A 144 -13.80 -5.57 18.15
C GLY A 144 -14.27 -4.20 17.64
N VAL A 145 -14.55 -4.09 16.35
CA VAL A 145 -15.25 -2.93 15.79
C VAL A 145 -16.66 -2.92 16.37
N CYS A 146 -16.92 -2.08 17.38
CA CYS A 146 -18.28 -1.83 17.84
C CYS A 146 -18.97 -0.97 16.78
N GLN A 147 -20.04 -1.47 16.17
CA GLN A 147 -20.88 -0.60 15.37
C GLN A 147 -21.63 0.36 16.30
N GLU A 148 -21.96 1.56 15.85
CA GLU A 148 -22.76 2.54 16.62
C GLU A 148 -24.05 1.90 17.18
N SER A 149 -24.60 0.89 16.49
CA SER A 149 -25.75 0.11 16.94
C SER A 149 -25.53 -0.72 18.20
N ASP A 150 -24.28 -0.96 18.61
CA ASP A 150 -23.91 -1.76 19.79
C ASP A 150 -23.72 -0.90 21.05
N ILE A 151 -23.76 0.42 20.92
CA ILE A 151 -23.65 1.35 22.04
C ILE A 151 -25.02 1.44 22.72
N VAL A 152 -25.22 0.73 23.84
CA VAL A 152 -26.38 0.95 24.69
C VAL A 152 -26.24 2.33 25.35
N PRO A 153 -27.12 3.31 25.06
CA PRO A 153 -27.01 4.61 25.69
C PRO A 153 -27.27 4.46 27.19
N GLU A 154 -26.31 4.87 28.01
CA GLU A 154 -26.47 4.93 29.45
C GLU A 154 -27.61 5.92 29.78
N VAL A 155 -28.74 5.39 30.26
CA VAL A 155 -29.87 6.21 30.70
C VAL A 155 -29.48 6.89 32.01
N MET A 156 -29.10 8.17 31.92
CA MET A 156 -28.88 9.03 33.07
C MET A 156 -30.14 9.06 33.96
N PRO A 157 -30.05 8.72 35.27
CA PRO A 157 -31.21 8.80 36.16
C PRO A 157 -31.62 10.26 36.34
N GLN A 158 -32.82 10.60 35.89
CA GLN A 158 -33.45 11.91 36.08
C GLN A 158 -33.56 12.20 37.59
N ARG A 159 -32.86 13.22 38.10
CA ARG A 159 -33.10 13.74 39.44
C ARG A 159 -34.51 14.33 39.50
N LEU A 160 -35.37 13.75 40.33
CA LEU A 160 -36.68 14.31 40.69
C LEU A 160 -36.50 15.68 41.35
N PRO A 161 -37.26 16.71 40.95
CA PRO A 161 -37.26 17.99 41.65
C PRO A 161 -38.00 17.85 42.99
N LEU A 162 -37.37 18.33 44.06
CA LEU A 162 -38.00 18.65 45.35
C LEU A 162 -38.26 20.16 45.41
#